data_AF-D7EL49-F1
#
_entry.id   AF-D7EL49-F1
#
_cell.length_a   1.000
_cell.length_b   1.000
_cell.length_c   1.000
_cell.angle_alpha   90.00
_cell.angle_beta   90.00
_cell.angle_gamma   90.00
#
_symmetry.space_group_name_H-M   'P 1'
#
loop_
_entity.id
_entity.type
_entity.pdbx_description
1 polymer ?
#
loop_
_entity_poly.entity_id
_entity_poly.type
_entity_poly.pdbx_seq_one_letter_code
_entity_poly.pdbx_strand_id
1 'polypeptide(L)'
;MNLNEIPKTVALATSQCPPECLNNILKVALSINQSPTQDRLKVIEKISNDFDLPKEKTIEILGVYLAIIRTFVASTDKEFNAKLKELGFSNEFIEELPLINNRTKVMDTILSSRRGEFNKLVSLKWRIDISLTNSALVKKLPTSVILCLQLKNGRKYTINLNIKTFHKLRFNVALIMKEINQLNK
;
A
#
# COMPACT_ATOMS: atom_id res chain seq x y z
N MET A 1 4.61 -9.03 9.80
CA MET A 1 4.99 -10.40 9.40
C MET A 1 5.61 -10.37 8.02
N ASN A 2 6.92 -10.59 8.00
CA ASN A 2 7.63 -11.08 6.83
C ASN A 2 7.42 -12.60 6.73
N LEU A 3 7.44 -13.19 5.53
CA LEU A 3 7.23 -14.65 5.37
C LEU A 3 8.24 -15.49 6.16
N ASN A 4 9.41 -14.93 6.45
CA ASN A 4 10.49 -15.63 7.14
C ASN A 4 10.19 -15.90 8.63
N GLU A 5 9.12 -15.32 9.18
CA GLU A 5 8.71 -15.46 10.58
C GLU A 5 7.55 -16.45 10.77
N ILE A 6 7.03 -17.04 9.68
CA ILE A 6 5.88 -17.94 9.76
C ILE A 6 6.36 -19.34 10.19
N PRO A 7 5.81 -19.90 11.28
CA PRO A 7 6.13 -21.27 11.69
C PRO A 7 5.73 -22.27 10.60
N LYS A 8 6.64 -23.18 10.24
CA LYS A 8 6.43 -24.24 9.21
C LYS A 8 5.20 -25.12 9.50
N THR A 9 4.78 -25.21 10.76
CA THR A 9 3.55 -25.88 11.21
C THR A 9 2.27 -25.23 10.71
N VAL A 10 2.25 -23.91 10.56
CA VAL A 10 1.09 -23.15 10.04
C VAL A 10 0.99 -23.30 8.52
N ALA A 11 2.13 -23.39 7.81
CA ALA A 11 2.17 -23.64 6.37
C ALA A 11 1.57 -25.02 6.00
N LEU A 12 1.85 -26.05 6.82
CA LEU A 12 1.23 -27.38 6.70
C LEU A 12 -0.27 -27.39 7.02
N ALA A 13 -0.74 -26.54 7.95
CA ALA A 13 -2.16 -26.41 8.24
C ALA A 13 -2.92 -25.67 7.11
N THR A 14 -2.26 -24.77 6.39
CA THR A 14 -2.84 -24.10 5.22
C THR A 14 -2.98 -24.99 3.99
N SER A 15 -2.11 -26.00 3.83
CA SER A 15 -2.21 -26.98 2.73
C SER A 15 -3.26 -28.07 2.98
N GLN A 16 -3.84 -28.14 4.18
CA GLN A 16 -4.92 -29.08 4.53
C GLN A 16 -6.32 -28.47 4.39
N CYS A 17 -6.43 -27.18 4.03
CA CYS A 17 -7.73 -26.53 3.84
C CYS A 17 -8.35 -26.92 2.48
N PRO A 18 -9.66 -27.19 2.40
CA PRO A 18 -10.35 -27.48 1.15
C PRO A 18 -10.17 -26.34 0.10
N PRO A 19 -10.19 -26.64 -1.22
CA PRO A 19 -9.97 -25.63 -2.26
C PRO A 19 -11.01 -24.50 -2.25
N GLU A 20 -12.24 -24.77 -1.80
CA GLU A 20 -13.28 -23.75 -1.61
C GLU A 20 -12.95 -22.77 -0.47
N CYS A 21 -12.31 -23.28 0.58
CA CYS A 21 -11.83 -22.50 1.72
C CYS A 21 -10.69 -21.56 1.30
N LEU A 22 -9.79 -22.03 0.43
CA LEU A 22 -8.67 -21.24 -0.10
C LEU A 22 -9.15 -19.99 -0.85
N ASN A 23 -10.14 -20.13 -1.74
CA ASN A 23 -10.64 -19.00 -2.52
C ASN A 23 -11.39 -17.98 -1.64
N ASN A 24 -12.16 -18.44 -0.65
CA ASN A 24 -12.85 -17.56 0.29
C ASN A 24 -11.87 -16.83 1.22
N ILE A 25 -10.88 -17.53 1.77
CA ILE A 25 -9.83 -16.92 2.60
C ILE A 25 -9.01 -15.92 1.78
N LEU A 26 -8.68 -16.24 0.52
CA LEU A 26 -7.92 -15.35 -0.35
C LEU A 26 -8.72 -14.10 -0.74
N LYS A 27 -10.01 -14.25 -1.08
CA LYS A 27 -10.93 -13.10 -1.27
C LYS A 27 -10.99 -12.23 -0.03
N VAL A 28 -11.07 -12.83 1.15
CA VAL A 28 -11.09 -12.08 2.41
C VAL A 28 -9.75 -11.42 2.73
N ALA A 29 -8.62 -12.10 2.51
CA ALA A 29 -7.29 -11.52 2.66
C ALA A 29 -7.07 -10.33 1.70
N LEU A 30 -7.60 -10.42 0.48
CA LEU A 30 -7.67 -9.29 -0.46
C LEU A 30 -8.58 -8.17 0.08
N SER A 31 -9.76 -8.50 0.60
CA SER A 31 -10.70 -7.53 1.19
C SER A 31 -10.11 -6.78 2.39
N ILE A 32 -9.27 -7.44 3.18
CA ILE A 32 -8.55 -6.86 4.33
C ILE A 32 -7.46 -5.89 3.89
N ASN A 33 -6.82 -6.13 2.73
CA ASN A 33 -5.92 -5.15 2.11
C ASN A 33 -6.68 -3.94 1.52
N GLN A 34 -7.97 -4.07 1.25
CA GLN A 34 -8.80 -3.05 0.58
C GLN A 34 -9.54 -2.11 1.56
N SER A 35 -9.78 -2.51 2.80
CA SER A 35 -10.68 -1.82 3.75
C SER A 35 -9.98 -1.18 4.96
N PRO A 36 -10.53 -0.08 5.51
CA PRO A 36 -10.03 0.53 6.74
C PRO A 36 -10.26 -0.40 7.94
N THR A 37 -9.40 -0.24 8.95
CA THR A 37 -9.17 -1.12 10.11
C THR A 37 -10.41 -1.59 10.88
N GLN A 38 -11.55 -0.91 10.75
CA GLN A 38 -12.77 -1.15 11.52
C GLN A 38 -13.63 -2.33 11.00
N ASP A 39 -13.51 -2.71 9.73
CA ASP A 39 -14.27 -3.84 9.16
C ASP A 39 -13.52 -5.18 9.25
N ARG A 40 -12.24 -5.16 9.65
CA ARG A 40 -11.38 -6.36 9.70
C ARG A 40 -11.82 -7.37 10.76
N LEU A 41 -12.21 -6.90 11.95
CA LEU A 41 -12.64 -7.78 13.04
C LEU A 41 -13.96 -8.48 12.74
N LYS A 42 -14.93 -7.77 12.15
CA LYS A 42 -16.23 -8.34 11.74
C LYS A 42 -16.08 -9.40 10.65
N VAL A 43 -15.12 -9.21 9.76
CA VAL A 43 -14.82 -10.17 8.69
C VAL A 43 -14.11 -11.41 9.25
N ILE A 44 -13.22 -11.25 10.22
CA ILE A 44 -12.58 -12.37 10.93
C ILE A 44 -13.61 -13.19 11.72
N GLU A 45 -14.59 -12.54 12.36
CA GLU A 45 -15.67 -13.23 13.09
C GLU A 45 -16.59 -14.03 12.16
N LYS A 46 -16.89 -13.50 10.96
CA LYS A 46 -17.65 -14.26 9.95
C LYS A 46 -16.91 -15.53 9.51
N ILE A 47 -15.60 -15.44 9.25
CA ILE A 47 -14.80 -16.61 8.86
C ILE A 47 -14.69 -17.63 10.00
N SER A 48 -14.51 -17.18 11.24
CA SER A 48 -14.45 -18.09 12.39
C SER A 48 -15.75 -18.90 12.53
N ASN A 49 -16.89 -18.25 12.28
CA ASN A 49 -18.20 -18.89 12.31
C ASN A 49 -18.46 -19.79 11.09
N ASP A 50 -17.98 -19.42 9.90
CA ASP A 50 -18.19 -20.18 8.66
C ASP A 50 -17.39 -21.51 8.64
N PHE A 51 -16.27 -21.58 9.37
CA PHE A 51 -15.35 -22.71 9.33
C PHE A 51 -15.18 -23.47 10.66
N ASP A 52 -15.90 -23.06 11.71
CA ASP A 52 -15.83 -23.65 13.06
C ASP A 52 -14.38 -23.76 13.59
N LEU A 53 -13.54 -22.78 13.22
CA LEU A 53 -12.13 -22.72 13.62
C LEU A 53 -11.93 -21.71 14.75
N PRO A 54 -11.04 -22.00 15.72
CA PRO A 54 -10.70 -21.06 16.78
C PRO A 54 -10.09 -19.79 16.18
N LYS A 55 -10.53 -18.63 16.68
CA LYS A 55 -10.18 -17.29 16.16
C LYS A 55 -8.67 -17.10 16.00
N GLU A 56 -7.86 -17.68 16.89
CA GLU A 56 -6.39 -17.64 16.83
C GLU A 56 -5.84 -18.28 15.55
N LYS A 57 -6.33 -19.48 15.19
CA LYS A 57 -5.87 -20.22 14.00
C LYS A 57 -6.30 -19.52 12.71
N THR A 58 -7.48 -18.89 12.70
CA THR A 58 -7.94 -18.07 11.57
C THR A 58 -7.04 -16.86 11.33
N ILE A 59 -6.58 -16.20 12.39
CA ILE A 59 -5.67 -15.04 12.30
C ILE A 59 -4.31 -15.48 11.77
N GLU A 60 -3.78 -16.61 12.23
CA GLU A 60 -2.51 -17.17 11.74
C GLU A 60 -2.59 -17.50 10.24
N ILE A 61 -3.61 -18.25 9.83
CA ILE A 61 -3.84 -18.61 8.43
C ILE A 61 -3.95 -17.35 7.56
N LEU A 62 -4.75 -16.38 8.00
CA LEU A 62 -4.91 -15.11 7.32
C LEU A 62 -3.58 -14.34 7.20
N GLY A 63 -2.75 -14.39 8.25
CA GLY A 63 -1.40 -13.84 8.27
C GLY A 63 -0.51 -14.45 7.18
N VAL A 64 -0.59 -15.77 6.99
CA VAL A 64 0.11 -16.49 5.92
C VAL A 64 -0.36 -16.03 4.55
N TYR A 65 -1.68 -15.98 4.30
CA TYR A 65 -2.22 -15.53 3.01
C TYR A 65 -1.86 -14.06 2.71
N LEU A 66 -1.89 -13.18 3.71
CA LEU A 66 -1.45 -11.79 3.55
C LEU A 66 0.04 -11.70 3.21
N ALA A 67 0.87 -12.55 3.80
CA ALA A 67 2.29 -12.61 3.48
C ALA A 67 2.52 -13.13 2.06
N ILE A 68 1.81 -14.19 1.64
CA ILE A 68 1.82 -14.70 0.27
C ILE A 68 1.45 -13.59 -0.72
N ILE A 69 0.36 -12.85 -0.47
CA ILE A 69 -0.07 -11.73 -1.32
C ILE A 69 1.01 -10.64 -1.40
N ARG A 70 1.67 -10.29 -0.29
CA ARG A 70 2.75 -9.30 -0.29
C ARG A 70 3.94 -9.73 -1.14
N THR A 71 4.31 -11.01 -1.07
CA THR A 71 5.42 -11.55 -1.87
C THR A 71 5.05 -11.70 -3.32
N PHE A 72 3.79 -12.03 -3.62
CA PHE A 72 3.27 -12.00 -4.98
C PHE A 72 3.37 -10.60 -5.60
N VAL A 73 3.08 -9.55 -4.81
CA VAL A 73 3.19 -8.16 -5.26
C VAL A 73 4.66 -7.73 -5.46
N ALA A 74 5.58 -8.23 -4.65
CA ALA A 74 6.98 -7.79 -4.64
C ALA A 74 7.90 -8.58 -5.61
N SER A 75 7.51 -9.77 -6.06
CA SER A 75 8.37 -10.67 -6.86
C SER A 75 7.78 -11.02 -8.22
N THR A 76 8.63 -11.42 -9.16
CA THR A 76 8.23 -12.03 -10.44
C THR A 76 7.68 -13.45 -10.23
N ASP A 77 6.91 -14.00 -11.18
CA ASP A 77 6.26 -15.31 -11.02
C ASP A 77 7.26 -16.45 -10.76
N LYS A 78 8.44 -16.38 -11.37
CA LYS A 78 9.53 -17.36 -11.17
C LYS A 78 10.10 -17.28 -9.76
N GLU A 79 10.37 -16.07 -9.27
CA GLU A 79 10.87 -15.84 -7.90
C GLU A 79 9.81 -16.17 -6.85
N PHE A 80 8.54 -15.89 -7.15
CA PHE A 80 7.42 -16.20 -6.28
C PHE A 80 7.28 -17.72 -6.08
N ASN A 81 7.29 -18.47 -7.17
CA ASN A 81 7.22 -19.94 -7.13
C ASN A 81 8.44 -20.54 -6.43
N ALA A 82 9.64 -20.00 -6.65
CA ALA A 82 10.85 -20.43 -5.95
C ALA A 82 10.73 -20.21 -4.43
N LYS A 83 10.29 -19.02 -3.99
CA LYS A 83 10.08 -18.70 -2.57
C LYS A 83 9.03 -19.59 -1.90
N LEU A 84 7.94 -19.92 -2.60
CA LEU A 84 6.93 -20.83 -2.07
C LEU A 84 7.46 -22.26 -1.93
N LYS A 85 8.27 -22.73 -2.87
CA LYS A 85 8.93 -24.05 -2.77
C LYS A 85 9.95 -24.09 -1.62
N GLU A 86 10.74 -23.04 -1.44
CA GLU A 86 11.69 -22.92 -0.32
C GLU A 86 11.01 -22.96 1.06
N LEU A 87 9.77 -22.47 1.13
CA LEU A 87 8.96 -22.48 2.35
C LEU A 87 8.26 -23.82 2.62
N GLY A 88 8.35 -24.78 1.69
CA GLY A 88 7.79 -26.12 1.84
C GLY A 88 6.32 -26.25 1.45
N PHE A 89 5.77 -25.33 0.66
CA PHE A 89 4.44 -25.50 0.09
C PHE A 89 4.44 -26.57 -1.01
N SER A 90 3.42 -27.43 -1.04
CA SER A 90 3.25 -28.45 -2.08
C SER A 90 3.04 -27.79 -3.45
N ASN A 91 3.53 -28.43 -4.52
CA ASN A 91 3.32 -27.95 -5.89
C ASN A 91 1.82 -27.87 -6.26
N GLU A 92 1.01 -28.79 -5.72
CA GLU A 92 -0.45 -28.81 -5.90
C GLU A 92 -1.10 -27.52 -5.38
N PHE A 93 -0.69 -27.06 -4.20
CA PHE A 93 -1.16 -25.81 -3.61
C PHE A 93 -0.73 -24.58 -4.41
N ILE A 94 0.47 -24.62 -5.01
CA ILE A 94 0.98 -23.52 -5.84
C ILE A 94 0.15 -23.42 -7.13
N GLU A 95 -0.19 -24.55 -7.75
CA GLU A 95 -1.00 -24.57 -8.98
C GLU A 95 -2.47 -24.18 -8.72
N GLU A 96 -3.01 -24.50 -7.54
CA GLU A 96 -4.37 -24.13 -7.14
C GLU A 96 -4.52 -22.64 -6.77
N LEU A 97 -3.43 -21.89 -6.60
CA LEU A 97 -3.51 -20.47 -6.26
C LEU A 97 -4.06 -19.66 -7.45
N PRO A 98 -5.24 -19.01 -7.31
CA PRO A 98 -5.86 -18.22 -8.39
C PRO A 98 -5.07 -16.95 -8.75
N LEU A 99 -3.99 -16.66 -8.02
CA LEU A 99 -3.10 -15.50 -8.19
C LEU A 99 -2.25 -15.62 -9.46
N ILE A 100 -1.73 -16.81 -9.78
CA ILE A 100 -0.75 -17.01 -10.85
C ILE A 100 -1.41 -16.85 -12.23
N ASN A 101 -2.62 -17.38 -12.42
CA ASN A 101 -3.32 -17.30 -13.70
C ASN A 101 -3.91 -15.91 -14.02
N ASN A 102 -4.11 -15.05 -13.01
CA ASN A 102 -4.77 -13.74 -13.16
C ASN A 102 -3.94 -12.58 -12.60
N ARG A 103 -2.61 -12.65 -12.72
CA ARG A 103 -1.68 -11.68 -12.12
C ARG A 103 -2.03 -10.22 -12.40
N THR A 104 -2.30 -9.87 -13.66
CA THR A 104 -2.60 -8.49 -14.06
C THR A 104 -3.86 -7.97 -13.39
N LYS A 105 -4.96 -8.73 -13.42
CA LYS A 105 -6.24 -8.36 -12.80
C LYS A 105 -6.13 -8.26 -11.28
N VAL A 106 -5.43 -9.20 -10.65
CA VAL A 106 -5.22 -9.21 -9.19
C VAL A 106 -4.33 -8.03 -8.78
N MET A 107 -3.24 -7.78 -9.50
CA MET A 107 -2.38 -6.62 -9.28
C MET A 107 -3.13 -5.31 -9.50
N ASP A 108 -3.92 -5.18 -10.55
CA ASP A 108 -4.70 -3.98 -10.79
C ASP A 108 -5.73 -3.76 -9.70
N THR A 109 -6.34 -4.81 -9.15
CA THR A 109 -7.29 -4.69 -8.04
C THR A 109 -6.59 -4.27 -6.72
N ILE A 110 -5.45 -4.87 -6.41
CA ILE A 110 -4.63 -4.54 -5.22
C ILE A 110 -4.03 -3.14 -5.35
N LEU A 111 -3.50 -2.80 -6.52
CA LEU A 111 -2.92 -1.48 -6.79
C LEU A 111 -4.00 -0.41 -6.88
N SER A 112 -5.20 -0.70 -7.40
CA SER A 112 -6.29 0.28 -7.47
C SER A 112 -6.85 0.60 -6.09
N SER A 113 -6.99 -0.39 -5.22
CA SER A 113 -7.35 -0.18 -3.82
C SER A 113 -6.26 0.59 -3.06
N ARG A 114 -4.98 0.26 -3.27
CA ARG A 114 -3.86 1.01 -2.69
C ARG A 114 -3.71 2.42 -3.27
N ARG A 115 -4.04 2.62 -4.56
CA ARG A 115 -4.12 3.95 -5.22
C ARG A 115 -5.26 4.81 -4.68
N GLY A 116 -6.26 4.19 -4.02
CA GLY A 116 -7.36 4.88 -3.36
C GLY A 116 -6.93 5.84 -2.25
N GLU A 117 -5.72 5.69 -1.71
CA GLU A 117 -5.24 6.47 -0.57
C GLU A 117 -4.14 7.48 -0.88
N PHE A 118 -3.67 7.58 -2.13
CA PHE A 118 -2.98 8.82 -2.51
C PHE A 118 -4.06 9.88 -2.61
N ASN A 119 -4.29 10.58 -1.50
CA ASN A 119 -5.20 11.72 -1.42
C ASN A 119 -4.88 12.64 -2.60
N LYS A 120 -5.62 12.49 -3.71
CA LYS A 120 -5.25 13.17 -4.94
C LYS A 120 -5.38 14.67 -4.65
N LEU A 121 -4.37 15.42 -5.05
CA LEU A 121 -4.40 16.87 -4.95
C LEU A 121 -5.52 17.37 -5.87
N VAL A 122 -6.51 18.05 -5.30
CA VAL A 122 -7.65 18.63 -6.02
C VAL A 122 -7.30 20.01 -6.51
N SER A 123 -6.69 20.83 -5.65
CA SER A 123 -6.24 22.16 -6.04
C SER A 123 -4.94 22.53 -5.33
N LEU A 124 -4.13 23.30 -6.04
CA LEU A 124 -2.94 23.97 -5.53
C LEU A 124 -3.09 25.46 -5.82
N LYS A 125 -3.13 26.29 -4.79
CA LYS A 125 -3.08 27.75 -4.91
C LYS A 125 -1.79 28.25 -4.28
N TRP A 126 -1.22 29.31 -4.83
CA TRP A 126 0.00 29.91 -4.31
C TRP A 126 -0.13 31.43 -4.23
N ARG A 127 0.57 32.03 -3.27
CA ARG A 127 0.71 33.48 -3.10
C ARG A 127 2.16 33.80 -2.74
N ILE A 128 2.70 34.87 -3.31
CA ILE A 128 4.04 35.35 -2.96
C ILE A 128 3.87 36.64 -2.17
N ASP A 129 4.39 36.64 -0.95
CA ASP A 129 4.37 37.79 -0.06
C ASP A 129 5.71 38.50 -0.17
N ILE A 130 5.68 39.71 -0.73
CA ILE A 130 6.84 40.58 -0.92
C ILE A 130 6.70 41.75 0.04
N SER A 131 7.74 42.01 0.83
CA SER A 131 7.83 43.22 1.66
C SER A 131 8.81 44.20 1.04
N LEU A 132 8.33 45.40 0.70
CA LEU A 132 9.19 46.51 0.29
C LEU A 132 9.59 47.31 1.53
N THR A 133 10.85 47.19 1.94
CA THR A 133 11.48 48.11 2.91
C THR A 133 12.31 49.14 2.17
N ASN A 134 11.90 50.42 2.23
CA ASN A 134 12.55 51.55 1.54
C ASN A 134 13.57 52.32 2.39
N SER A 135 13.89 51.86 3.60
CA SER A 135 14.87 52.51 4.49
C SER A 135 15.95 51.52 4.91
N ALA A 136 17.21 51.98 4.90
CA ALA A 136 18.39 51.20 5.29
C ALA A 136 18.38 50.77 6.77
N LEU A 137 17.45 51.28 7.59
CA LEU A 137 17.40 51.11 9.05
C LEU A 137 16.33 50.11 9.52
N VAL A 138 15.45 49.61 8.64
CA VAL A 138 14.39 48.65 9.01
C VAL A 138 14.77 47.25 8.52
N LYS A 139 14.77 46.27 9.44
CA LYS A 139 15.05 44.86 9.18
C LYS A 139 14.21 44.35 7.99
N LYS A 140 14.87 44.02 6.87
CA LYS A 140 14.25 43.50 5.65
C LYS A 140 13.46 42.23 5.95
N LEU A 141 12.14 42.25 5.75
CA LEU A 141 11.34 41.03 5.85
C LEU A 141 11.60 40.18 4.60
N PRO A 142 12.00 38.90 4.75
CA PRO A 142 12.32 38.06 3.60
C PRO A 142 11.05 37.70 2.83
N THR A 143 11.12 37.69 1.51
CA THR A 143 10.03 37.22 0.64
C THR A 143 9.66 35.79 1.01
N SER A 144 8.36 35.52 1.12
CA SER A 144 7.84 34.19 1.47
C SER A 144 6.79 33.73 0.47
N VAL A 145 6.72 32.42 0.24
CA VAL A 145 5.75 31.78 -0.66
C VAL A 145 4.77 30.98 0.18
N ILE A 146 3.49 31.31 0.08
CA ILE A 146 2.42 30.54 0.72
C ILE A 146 1.83 29.58 -0.30
N LEU A 147 1.82 28.29 0.04
CA LEU A 147 1.16 27.24 -0.73
C LEU A 147 -0.08 26.76 0.00
N CYS A 148 -1.19 26.64 -0.72
CA CYS A 148 -2.44 26.08 -0.22
C CYS A 148 -2.79 24.85 -1.04
N LEU A 149 -2.86 23.70 -0.39
CA LEU A 149 -3.20 22.41 -0.99
C LEU A 149 -4.59 21.99 -0.53
N GLN A 150 -5.44 21.58 -1.46
CA GLN A 150 -6.72 20.95 -1.16
C GLN A 150 -6.68 19.51 -1.67
N LEU A 151 -6.97 18.55 -0.80
CA LEU A 151 -7.00 17.14 -1.15
C LEU A 151 -8.43 16.65 -1.35
N LYS A 152 -8.58 15.49 -2.01
CA LYS A 152 -9.89 14.88 -2.27
C LYS A 152 -10.68 14.52 -1.00
N ASN A 153 -9.98 14.25 0.10
CA ASN A 153 -10.61 13.98 1.40
C ASN A 153 -11.14 15.27 2.10
N GLY A 154 -11.18 16.41 1.40
CA GLY A 154 -11.65 17.69 1.93
C GLY A 154 -10.64 18.42 2.81
N ARG A 155 -9.52 17.80 3.18
CA ARG A 155 -8.48 18.44 3.99
C ARG A 155 -7.77 19.53 3.19
N LYS A 156 -7.49 20.64 3.88
CA LYS A 156 -6.74 21.79 3.34
C LYS A 156 -5.48 21.98 4.17
N TYR A 157 -4.35 22.18 3.49
CA TYR A 157 -3.07 22.51 4.13
C TYR A 157 -2.56 23.83 3.59
N THR A 158 -2.13 24.71 4.48
CA THR A 158 -1.47 25.96 4.13
C THR A 158 -0.06 25.93 4.69
N ILE A 159 0.92 26.11 3.81
CA ILE A 159 2.33 25.99 4.12
C ILE A 159 3.00 27.31 3.75
N ASN A 160 3.70 27.92 4.70
CA ASN A 160 4.54 29.08 4.43
C ASN A 160 5.98 28.63 4.20
N LEU A 161 6.53 28.94 3.03
CA LEU A 161 7.86 28.56 2.60
C LEU A 161 8.74 29.80 2.48
N ASN A 162 9.94 29.72 3.06
CA ASN A 162 11.00 30.65 2.69
C ASN A 162 11.55 30.29 1.28
N ILE A 163 12.28 31.23 0.68
CA ILE A 163 12.86 31.07 -0.67
C ILE A 163 13.75 29.82 -0.78
N LYS A 164 14.59 29.53 0.22
CA LYS A 164 15.50 28.38 0.20
C LYS A 164 14.73 27.06 0.15
N THR A 165 13.71 26.92 1.01
CA THR A 165 12.85 25.73 1.07
C THR A 165 12.02 25.59 -0.20
N PHE A 166 11.55 26.70 -0.78
CA PHE A 166 10.85 26.68 -2.06
C PHE A 166 11.74 26.17 -3.20
N HIS A 167 12.98 26.64 -3.29
CA HIS A 167 13.92 26.15 -4.31
C HIS A 167 14.27 24.67 -4.12
N LYS A 168 14.43 24.21 -2.87
CA LYS A 168 14.62 22.79 -2.57
C LYS A 168 13.42 21.96 -3.01
N LEU A 169 12.20 22.41 -2.72
CA LEU A 169 10.97 21.77 -3.17
C LEU A 169 10.91 21.69 -4.70
N ARG A 170 11.17 22.81 -5.39
CA ARG A 170 11.19 22.88 -6.86
C ARG A 170 12.18 21.87 -7.46
N PHE A 171 13.39 21.81 -6.91
CA PHE A 171 14.41 20.86 -7.37
C PHE A 171 13.97 19.40 -7.18
N ASN A 172 13.47 19.06 -5.99
CA ASN A 172 13.03 17.70 -5.70
C ASN A 172 11.86 17.26 -6.58
N VAL A 173 10.90 18.15 -6.82
CA VAL A 173 9.76 17.85 -7.71
C VAL A 173 10.25 17.63 -9.14
N ALA A 174 11.17 18.44 -9.63
CA ALA A 174 11.75 18.27 -10.96
C ALA A 174 12.54 16.96 -11.11
N LEU A 175 13.27 16.57 -10.06
CA LEU A 175 14.01 15.30 -10.03
C LEU A 175 13.06 14.10 -10.13
N ILE A 176 12.00 14.08 -9.31
CA ILE A 176 10.98 13.03 -9.35
C ILE A 176 10.30 12.98 -10.73
N MET A 177 9.94 14.14 -11.31
CA MET A 177 9.37 14.19 -12.66
C MET A 177 10.32 13.61 -13.72
N LYS A 178 11.62 13.88 -13.61
CA LYS A 178 12.62 13.30 -14.51
C LYS A 178 12.67 11.78 -14.38
N GLU A 179 12.72 11.25 -13.16
CA GLU A 179 12.73 9.81 -12.89
C GLU A 179 11.46 9.12 -13.42
N ILE A 180 10.29 9.71 -13.17
CA ILE A 180 9.01 9.20 -13.70
C ILE A 180 9.03 9.18 -15.23
N ASN A 181 9.53 10.23 -15.87
CA ASN A 181 9.64 10.27 -17.33
C ASN A 181 10.62 9.26 -17.90
N GLN A 182 11.66 8.88 -17.15
CA GLN A 182 12.58 7.81 -17.55
C GLN A 182 11.97 6.43 -17.41
N LEU A 183 11.14 6.20 -16.38
CA LEU A 183 10.42 4.94 -16.18
C LEU A 183 9.29 4.71 -17.20
N ASN A 184 8.76 5.79 -17.79
CA ASN A 184 7.68 5.74 -18.79
C ASN A 184 8.19 5.66 -20.24
N LYS A 185 9.50 5.72 -20.49
CA LYS A 185 10.12 5.52 -21.80
C LYS A 185 10.57 4.07 -21.95
#